data_AF-A0A0X8DCA9-F1
#
_entry.id   AF-A0A0X8DCA9-F1
#
_cell.length_a   1.000
_cell.length_b   1.000
_cell.length_c   1.000
_cell.angle_alpha   90.00
_cell.angle_beta   90.00
_cell.angle_gamma   90.00
#
_symmetry.space_group_name_H-M   'P 1'
#
loop_
_entity.id
_entity.type
_entity.pdbx_description
1 polymer ?
#
loop_
_entity_poly.entity_id
_entity_poly.type
_entity_poly.pdbx_seq_one_letter_code
_entity_poly.pdbx_strand_id
1 'polypeptide(L)'
;MEYINLLICTFIVCANVLGQQTSNTSGESGHTNTNFFSQCCPDTGMSKNFTIEEIEMQKQCYSDAIKDEHVKDGKPIYGCVSQCYGEKKGVVDREGSVISEAFVQQVLELYTDESIKNVVRTVAPKCVEHCNAHSKALRAKDPNTYSCSPAMTLVNLCTYVEIETNCPSEIRISSEKCEASRNSMIKMKNTMFP
;
A
#
# COMPACT_ATOMS: atom_id res chain seq x y z
N MET A 1 10.13 -10.34 -18.83
CA MET A 1 10.13 -9.07 -18.06
C MET A 1 8.81 -9.02 -17.28
N GLU A 2 8.78 -9.70 -16.14
CA GLU A 2 7.57 -9.92 -15.33
C GLU A 2 7.52 -8.88 -14.20
N TYR A 3 6.74 -7.81 -14.38
CA TYR A 3 6.49 -6.78 -13.36
C TYR A 3 5.00 -6.71 -12.96
N ILE A 4 4.29 -7.84 -12.99
CA ILE A 4 2.84 -7.92 -12.70
C ILE A 4 2.53 -8.13 -11.20
N ASN A 5 3.52 -8.42 -10.36
CA ASN A 5 3.27 -8.91 -8.98
C ASN A 5 3.37 -7.87 -7.85
N LEU A 6 3.51 -6.56 -8.12
CA LEU A 6 3.69 -5.51 -7.08
C LEU A 6 2.38 -4.82 -6.63
N LEU A 7 1.23 -5.30 -7.07
CA LEU A 7 -0.02 -4.53 -7.04
C LEU A 7 -0.74 -4.45 -5.68
N ILE A 8 -0.29 -5.12 -4.62
CA ILE A 8 -1.25 -5.58 -3.61
C ILE A 8 -1.45 -4.64 -2.40
N CYS A 9 -0.50 -3.76 -2.07
CA CYS A 9 -0.69 -2.84 -0.94
C CYS A 9 -1.70 -1.72 -1.22
N THR A 10 -1.87 -1.30 -2.48
CA THR A 10 -3.00 -0.44 -2.85
C THR A 10 -4.30 -1.24 -3.00
N PHE A 11 -4.24 -2.56 -3.26
CA PHE A 11 -5.43 -3.42 -3.36
C PHE A 11 -6.10 -3.70 -2.01
N ILE A 12 -5.40 -3.76 -0.88
CA ILE A 12 -6.10 -3.92 0.42
C ILE A 12 -7.04 -2.72 0.67
N VAL A 13 -6.65 -1.54 0.18
CA VAL A 13 -7.46 -0.33 0.22
C VAL A 13 -8.50 -0.29 -0.92
N CYS A 14 -8.10 -0.55 -2.17
CA CYS A 14 -9.01 -0.47 -3.32
C CYS A 14 -10.01 -1.63 -3.45
N ALA A 15 -9.63 -2.86 -3.10
CA ALA A 15 -10.49 -4.05 -3.25
C ALA A 15 -11.64 -4.03 -2.24
N ASN A 16 -11.40 -3.55 -1.01
CA ASN A 16 -12.46 -3.36 -0.02
C ASN A 16 -13.41 -2.21 -0.42
N VAL A 17 -12.91 -1.13 -1.00
CA VAL A 17 -13.72 0.02 -1.45
C VAL A 17 -14.57 -0.30 -2.70
N LEU A 18 -14.06 -1.12 -3.63
CA LEU A 18 -14.81 -1.52 -4.83
C LEU A 18 -15.74 -2.73 -4.58
N GLY A 19 -15.43 -3.59 -3.61
CA GLY A 19 -16.27 -4.75 -3.24
C GLY A 19 -17.55 -4.39 -2.48
N GLN A 20 -17.63 -3.23 -1.84
CA GLN A 20 -18.82 -2.81 -1.08
C GLN A 20 -19.99 -2.33 -1.97
N GLN A 21 -19.79 -2.09 -3.28
CA GLN A 21 -20.87 -1.60 -4.15
C GLN A 21 -21.76 -2.70 -4.77
N THR A 22 -21.44 -3.99 -4.61
CA THR A 22 -22.27 -5.07 -5.18
C THR A 22 -23.23 -5.73 -4.20
N SER A 23 -23.20 -5.41 -2.90
CA SER A 23 -24.04 -6.04 -1.89
C SER A 23 -25.18 -5.12 -1.43
N ASN A 24 -26.03 -4.71 -2.37
CA ASN A 24 -27.38 -4.22 -2.07
C ASN A 24 -28.44 -5.00 -2.87
N THR A 25 -28.26 -6.31 -3.01
CA THR A 25 -29.34 -7.25 -3.34
C THR A 25 -28.97 -8.63 -2.77
N SER A 26 -29.75 -9.06 -1.78
CA SER A 26 -30.09 -10.45 -1.42
C SER A 26 -29.10 -11.57 -1.76
N GLY A 27 -28.53 -12.16 -0.69
CA GLY A 27 -28.34 -13.61 -0.53
C GLY A 27 -27.39 -14.33 -1.48
N GLU A 28 -26.15 -14.54 -1.05
CA GLU A 28 -25.47 -15.85 -1.01
C GLU A 28 -24.03 -15.66 -0.52
N SER A 29 -23.65 -16.47 0.46
CA SER A 29 -22.34 -16.48 1.11
C SER A 29 -21.26 -17.02 0.18
N GLY A 30 -20.45 -16.12 -0.36
CA GLY A 30 -19.29 -16.45 -1.18
C GLY A 30 -18.23 -15.35 -1.14
N HIS A 31 -17.72 -15.01 0.04
CA HIS A 31 -16.56 -14.12 0.17
C HIS A 31 -15.30 -14.86 -0.32
N THR A 32 -14.97 -14.72 -1.61
CA THR A 32 -13.66 -15.08 -2.14
C THR A 32 -12.65 -14.05 -1.65
N ASN A 33 -12.07 -14.35 -0.49
CA ASN A 33 -11.06 -13.55 0.17
C ASN A 33 -9.76 -13.56 -0.68
N THR A 34 -9.56 -12.52 -1.49
CA THR A 34 -8.39 -12.33 -2.35
C THR A 34 -7.20 -11.70 -1.61
N ASN A 35 -7.09 -11.96 -0.29
CA ASN A 35 -5.94 -11.53 0.51
C ASN A 35 -4.70 -12.36 0.16
N PHE A 36 -3.85 -11.82 -0.71
CA PHE A 36 -2.56 -12.41 -1.09
C PHE A 36 -1.61 -12.58 0.09
N PHE A 37 -1.77 -11.72 1.11
CA PHE A 37 -1.11 -11.84 2.39
C PHE A 37 -2.15 -12.05 3.47
N SER A 38 -1.94 -13.06 4.31
CA SER A 38 -2.76 -13.21 5.50
C SER A 38 -2.40 -12.09 6.46
N GLN A 39 -3.40 -11.41 7.00
CA GLN A 39 -3.23 -10.44 8.07
C GLN A 39 -2.80 -11.21 9.32
N CYS A 40 -1.52 -11.11 9.65
CA CYS A 40 -0.87 -11.94 10.66
C CYS A 40 -0.38 -11.16 11.86
N CYS A 41 -0.18 -9.86 11.67
CA CYS A 41 -0.28 -8.88 12.74
C CYS A 41 -1.76 -8.47 12.89
N PRO A 42 -2.37 -8.60 14.08
CA PRO A 42 -3.76 -8.26 14.26
C PRO A 42 -4.02 -6.83 13.82
N ASP A 43 -5.14 -6.66 13.12
CA ASP A 43 -5.63 -5.34 12.78
C ASP A 43 -6.01 -4.61 14.05
N THR A 44 -5.22 -3.63 14.45
CA THR A 44 -5.64 -2.70 15.49
C THR A 44 -6.07 -1.37 14.90
N GLY A 45 -6.22 -1.22 13.57
CA GLY A 45 -6.82 0.00 13.02
C GLY A 45 -6.79 0.24 11.49
N MET A 46 -6.22 -0.66 10.66
CA MET A 46 -6.45 -0.64 9.20
C MET A 46 -7.93 -0.86 8.86
N SER A 47 -8.72 -1.38 9.80
CA SER A 47 -10.18 -1.41 9.76
C SER A 47 -10.85 -0.07 10.05
N LYS A 48 -10.11 1.03 10.22
CA LYS A 48 -10.72 2.38 10.12
C LYS A 48 -11.35 2.48 8.75
N ASN A 49 -12.68 2.51 8.73
CA ASN A 49 -13.45 2.77 7.53
C ASN A 49 -12.91 4.05 6.89
N PHE A 50 -12.38 3.94 5.67
CA PHE A 50 -12.04 5.10 4.87
C PHE A 50 -13.21 6.06 4.88
N THR A 51 -12.93 7.35 5.09
CA THR A 51 -13.97 8.36 5.01
C THR A 51 -14.54 8.39 3.59
N ILE A 52 -15.80 8.81 3.44
CA ILE A 52 -16.42 9.00 2.12
C ILE A 52 -15.53 9.91 1.25
N GLU A 53 -14.97 10.95 1.84
CA GLU A 53 -14.04 11.87 1.20
C GLU A 53 -12.78 11.15 0.67
N GLU A 54 -12.17 10.26 1.46
CA GLU A 54 -11.00 9.49 1.01
C GLU A 54 -11.33 8.53 -0.13
N ILE A 55 -12.51 7.92 -0.08
CA ILE A 55 -13.00 7.04 -1.16
C ILE A 55 -13.22 7.84 -2.44
N GLU A 56 -13.88 8.99 -2.36
CA GLU A 56 -14.11 9.87 -3.51
C GLU A 56 -12.81 10.41 -4.08
N MET A 57 -11.87 10.80 -3.22
CA MET A 57 -10.54 11.24 -3.60
C MET A 57 -9.78 10.15 -4.37
N GLN A 58 -9.82 8.91 -3.90
CA GLN A 58 -9.17 7.78 -4.57
C GLN A 58 -9.83 7.48 -5.92
N LYS A 59 -11.17 7.51 -5.99
CA LYS A 59 -11.92 7.34 -7.25
C LYS A 59 -11.56 8.43 -8.26
N GLN A 60 -11.43 9.68 -7.82
CA GLN A 60 -11.02 10.80 -8.66
C GLN A 60 -9.62 10.57 -9.23
N CYS A 61 -8.64 10.23 -8.39
CA CYS A 61 -7.27 9.94 -8.86
C CYS A 61 -7.20 8.75 -9.82
N TYR A 62 -8.04 7.73 -9.62
CA TYR A 62 -8.16 6.62 -10.56
C TYR A 62 -8.73 7.07 -11.91
N SER A 63 -9.79 7.89 -11.89
CA SER A 63 -10.40 8.43 -13.11
C SER A 63 -9.45 9.34 -13.88
N ASP A 64 -8.71 10.20 -13.17
CA ASP A 64 -7.79 11.15 -13.79
C ASP A 64 -6.60 10.41 -14.40
N ALA A 65 -6.05 9.38 -13.74
CA ALA A 65 -5.02 8.53 -14.33
C ALA A 65 -5.45 7.86 -15.65
N ILE A 66 -6.75 7.53 -15.80
CA ILE A 66 -7.27 7.01 -17.08
C ILE A 66 -7.36 8.11 -18.14
N LYS A 67 -7.88 9.29 -17.76
CA LYS A 67 -8.04 10.43 -18.68
C LYS A 67 -6.71 10.96 -19.20
N ASP A 68 -5.69 10.95 -18.35
CA ASP A 68 -4.33 11.40 -18.68
C ASP A 68 -3.50 10.33 -19.41
N GLU A 69 -4.17 9.27 -19.89
CA GLU A 69 -3.58 8.15 -20.64
C GLU A 69 -2.45 7.43 -19.88
N HIS A 70 -2.41 7.56 -18.55
CA HIS A 70 -1.52 6.79 -17.68
C HIS A 70 -2.08 5.38 -17.48
N VAL A 71 -2.21 4.63 -18.57
CA VAL A 71 -2.81 3.31 -18.60
C VAL A 71 -1.85 2.27 -19.16
N LYS A 72 -1.90 1.06 -18.60
CA LYS A 72 -1.26 -0.14 -19.11
C LYS A 72 -2.31 -1.24 -19.19
N ASP A 73 -2.45 -1.86 -20.35
CA ASP A 73 -3.46 -2.91 -20.61
C ASP A 73 -4.89 -2.48 -20.23
N GLY A 74 -5.23 -1.20 -20.48
CA GLY A 74 -6.54 -0.63 -20.17
C GLY A 74 -6.81 -0.34 -18.70
N LYS A 75 -5.80 -0.45 -17.83
CA LYS A 75 -5.87 -0.14 -16.40
C LYS A 75 -4.92 1.00 -16.04
N PRO A 76 -5.26 1.89 -15.08
CA PRO A 76 -4.35 2.97 -14.72
C PRO A 76 -3.07 2.43 -14.09
N ILE A 77 -1.96 3.12 -14.36
CA ILE A 77 -0.68 2.89 -13.73
C ILE A 77 -0.83 3.30 -12.27
N TYR A 78 -0.80 2.33 -11.36
CA TYR A 78 -1.07 2.56 -9.94
C TYR A 78 -0.07 3.50 -9.25
N GLY A 79 1.13 3.67 -9.81
CA GLY A 79 2.06 4.72 -9.37
C GLY A 79 1.44 6.11 -9.51
N CYS A 80 0.75 6.39 -10.60
CA CYS A 80 0.06 7.66 -10.84
C CYS A 80 -1.12 7.86 -9.88
N VAL A 81 -1.92 6.81 -9.67
CA VAL A 81 -3.05 6.86 -8.72
C VAL A 81 -2.54 7.14 -7.30
N SER A 82 -1.47 6.46 -6.89
CA SER A 82 -0.90 6.59 -5.53
C SER A 82 -0.19 7.93 -5.33
N GLN A 83 0.50 8.45 -6.36
CA GLN A 83 1.07 9.79 -6.32
C GLN A 83 -0.03 10.85 -6.18
N CYS A 84 -1.06 10.83 -7.05
CA CYS A 84 -2.18 11.77 -6.98
C CYS A 84 -2.87 11.76 -5.60
N TYR A 85 -3.14 10.57 -5.06
CA TYR A 85 -3.77 10.44 -3.75
C TYR A 85 -2.86 10.98 -2.64
N GLY A 86 -1.57 10.64 -2.68
CA GLY A 86 -0.59 11.13 -1.72
C GLY A 86 -0.42 12.66 -1.75
N GLU A 87 -0.44 13.26 -2.93
CA GLU A 87 -0.36 14.72 -3.11
C GLU A 87 -1.59 15.41 -2.49
N LYS A 88 -2.80 14.89 -2.75
CA LYS A 88 -4.03 15.42 -2.16
C LYS A 88 -4.08 15.28 -0.63
N LYS A 89 -3.48 14.21 -0.08
CA LYS A 89 -3.35 14.00 1.37
C LYS A 89 -2.18 14.77 1.99
N GLY A 90 -1.35 15.44 1.20
CA GLY A 90 -0.17 16.17 1.68
C GLY A 90 0.96 15.25 2.18
N VAL A 91 0.97 13.98 1.78
CA VAL A 91 2.00 13.00 2.16
C VAL A 91 3.00 12.73 1.03
N VAL A 92 2.73 13.25 -0.16
CA VAL A 92 3.64 13.25 -1.31
C VAL A 92 3.84 14.69 -1.76
N ASP A 93 5.08 15.07 -2.06
CA ASP A 93 5.41 16.38 -2.61
C ASP A 93 5.16 16.47 -4.13
N ARG A 94 5.34 17.66 -4.69
CA ARG A 94 5.12 17.91 -6.13
C ARG A 94 6.10 17.17 -7.04
N GLU A 95 7.21 16.67 -6.51
CA GLU A 95 8.17 15.87 -7.28
C GLU A 95 7.79 14.38 -7.28
N GLY A 96 6.76 14.00 -6.51
CA GLY A 96 6.31 12.63 -6.34
C GLY A 96 7.08 11.87 -5.25
N SER A 97 7.83 12.56 -4.38
CA SER A 97 8.52 11.95 -3.25
C SER A 97 7.63 11.92 -2.01
N VAL A 98 7.70 10.84 -1.24
CA VAL A 98 6.93 10.71 0.01
C VAL A 98 7.58 11.57 1.09
N ILE A 99 6.78 12.39 1.77
CA ILE A 99 7.20 13.23 2.89
C ILE A 99 7.20 12.38 4.16
N SER A 100 8.39 12.13 4.72
CA SER A 100 8.59 11.13 5.79
C SER A 100 7.70 11.38 7.02
N GLU A 101 7.70 12.60 7.56
CA GLU A 101 6.92 12.93 8.75
C GLU A 101 5.41 12.78 8.52
N ALA A 102 4.91 13.30 7.40
CA ALA A 102 3.49 13.22 7.04
C ALA A 102 3.04 11.77 6.81
N PHE A 103 3.88 10.96 6.15
CA PHE A 103 3.62 9.54 5.97
C PHE A 103 3.61 8.76 7.29
N VAL A 104 4.61 8.97 8.14
CA VAL A 104 4.67 8.31 9.46
C VAL A 104 3.43 8.64 10.27
N GLN A 105 3.02 9.92 10.31
CA GLN A 105 1.81 10.34 11.00
C GLN A 105 0.56 9.66 10.44
N GLN A 106 0.41 9.62 9.10
CA GLN A 106 -0.71 8.95 8.45
C GLN A 106 -0.78 7.46 8.82
N VAL A 107 0.35 6.74 8.80
CA VAL A 107 0.37 5.31 9.15
C VAL A 107 0.09 5.10 10.63
N LEU A 108 0.61 5.95 11.53
CA LEU A 108 0.33 5.85 12.96
C LEU A 108 -1.16 6.01 13.29
N GLU A 109 -1.88 6.80 12.51
CA GLU A 109 -3.33 6.95 12.66
C GLU A 109 -4.11 5.68 12.27
N LEU A 110 -3.51 4.78 11.49
CA LEU A 110 -4.08 3.48 11.12
C LEU A 110 -3.93 2.41 12.19
N TYR A 111 -3.25 2.67 13.32
CA TYR A 111 -3.10 1.65 14.35
C TYR A 111 -3.53 2.20 15.69
N THR A 112 -4.25 1.42 16.49
CA THR A 112 -4.56 1.79 17.88
C THR A 112 -3.55 1.21 18.87
N ASP A 113 -2.93 0.07 18.52
CA ASP A 113 -1.97 -0.60 19.38
C ASP A 113 -0.60 0.09 19.35
N GLU A 114 -0.13 0.51 20.53
CA GLU A 114 1.14 1.22 20.67
C GLU A 114 2.37 0.35 20.34
N SER A 115 2.29 -0.98 20.51
CA SER A 115 3.38 -1.87 20.13
C SER A 115 3.58 -1.88 18.62
N ILE A 116 2.49 -1.86 17.84
CA ILE A 116 2.55 -1.71 16.37
C ILE A 116 3.02 -0.31 16.00
N LYS A 117 2.52 0.74 16.65
CA LYS A 117 2.99 2.11 16.40
C LYS A 117 4.49 2.27 16.64
N ASN A 118 5.06 1.58 17.63
CA ASN A 118 6.51 1.59 17.85
C ASN A 118 7.28 0.93 16.69
N VAL A 119 6.74 -0.14 16.10
CA VAL A 119 7.28 -0.71 14.85
C VAL A 119 7.21 0.33 13.74
N VAL A 120 6.05 0.96 13.52
CA VAL A 120 5.86 2.03 12.50
C VAL A 120 6.89 3.15 12.64
N ARG A 121 7.04 3.72 13.85
CA ARG A 121 8.03 4.79 14.14
C ARG A 121 9.46 4.39 13.76
N THR A 122 9.77 3.09 13.85
CA THR A 122 11.10 2.55 13.55
C THR A 122 11.31 2.26 12.06
N VAL A 123 10.29 1.73 11.38
CA VAL A 123 10.44 1.16 10.02
C VAL A 123 9.99 2.12 8.92
N ALA A 124 8.94 2.92 9.15
CA ALA A 124 8.37 3.80 8.13
C ALA A 124 9.35 4.87 7.63
N PRO A 125 10.15 5.57 8.48
CA PRO A 125 11.14 6.52 7.97
C PRO A 125 12.19 5.89 7.04
N LYS A 126 12.64 4.68 7.38
CA LYS A 126 13.62 3.92 6.58
C LYS A 126 13.02 3.49 5.24
N CYS A 127 11.77 3.04 5.25
CA CYS A 127 11.03 2.75 4.01
C CYS A 127 10.89 3.99 3.13
N VAL A 128 10.56 5.16 3.71
CA VAL A 128 10.46 6.42 2.95
C VAL A 128 11.79 6.77 2.29
N GLU A 129 12.88 6.78 3.04
CA GLU A 129 14.21 7.10 2.53
C GLU A 129 14.60 6.16 1.38
N HIS A 130 14.54 4.85 1.61
CA HIS A 130 14.94 3.85 0.63
C HIS A 130 14.06 3.88 -0.63
N CYS A 131 12.74 3.92 -0.46
CA CYS A 131 11.81 3.86 -1.59
C CYS A 131 11.75 5.17 -2.39
N ASN A 132 11.99 6.34 -1.79
CA ASN A 132 12.16 7.59 -2.54
C ASN A 132 13.40 7.52 -3.43
N ALA A 133 14.54 7.07 -2.87
CA ALA A 133 15.77 6.89 -3.64
C ALA A 133 15.59 5.87 -4.78
N HIS A 134 14.95 4.74 -4.49
CA HIS A 134 14.66 3.70 -5.48
C HIS A 134 13.72 4.21 -6.59
N SER A 135 12.64 4.91 -6.21
CA SER A 135 11.70 5.52 -7.16
C SER A 135 12.40 6.50 -8.10
N LYS A 136 13.28 7.35 -7.57
CA LYS A 136 14.09 8.27 -8.38
C LYS A 136 14.99 7.54 -9.37
N ALA A 137 15.62 6.44 -8.94
CA ALA A 137 16.46 5.62 -9.82
C ALA A 137 15.65 4.93 -10.94
N LEU A 138 14.47 4.41 -10.63
CA LEU A 138 13.56 3.81 -11.62
C LEU A 138 13.14 4.84 -12.68
N ARG A 139 12.73 6.04 -12.25
CA ARG A 139 12.33 7.12 -13.16
C ARG A 139 13.48 7.62 -14.04
N ALA A 140 14.69 7.71 -13.49
CA ALA A 140 15.87 8.09 -14.27
C ALA A 140 16.22 7.03 -15.32
N LYS A 141 15.99 5.74 -15.02
CA LYS A 141 16.29 4.63 -15.92
C LYS A 141 15.24 4.46 -17.02
N ASP A 142 13.96 4.63 -16.71
CA ASP A 142 12.85 4.46 -17.65
C ASP A 142 11.74 5.49 -17.40
N PRO A 143 11.91 6.74 -17.87
CA PRO A 143 10.96 7.82 -17.61
C PRO A 143 9.61 7.61 -18.29
N ASN A 144 9.56 6.80 -19.37
CA ASN A 144 8.31 6.52 -20.08
C ASN A 144 7.46 5.51 -19.31
N THR A 145 8.08 4.47 -18.76
CA THR A 145 7.37 3.50 -17.90
C THR A 145 6.99 4.09 -16.55
N TYR A 146 7.82 4.98 -16.01
CA TYR A 146 7.62 5.64 -14.72
C TYR A 146 7.35 7.14 -14.89
N SER A 147 6.35 7.47 -15.71
CA SER A 147 5.87 8.86 -15.91
C SER A 147 5.47 9.49 -14.56
N CYS A 148 4.86 8.70 -13.69
CA CYS A 148 4.59 9.04 -12.29
C CYS A 148 5.55 8.31 -11.35
N SER A 149 5.77 8.89 -10.17
CA SER A 149 6.60 8.32 -9.13
C SER A 149 5.95 7.08 -8.49
N PRO A 150 6.60 5.90 -8.53
CA PRO A 150 6.16 4.74 -7.76
C PRO A 150 6.42 4.86 -6.25
N ALA A 151 6.96 5.98 -5.76
CA ALA A 151 7.46 6.09 -4.38
C ALA A 151 6.39 5.74 -3.34
N MET A 152 5.19 6.34 -3.43
CA MET A 152 4.11 6.08 -2.47
C MET A 152 3.70 4.61 -2.43
N THR A 153 3.61 3.96 -3.59
CA THR A 153 3.30 2.52 -3.68
C THR A 153 4.38 1.68 -3.01
N LEU A 154 5.65 1.99 -3.28
CA LEU A 154 6.80 1.28 -2.72
C LEU A 154 6.89 1.46 -1.20
N VAL A 155 6.69 2.68 -0.70
CA VAL A 155 6.72 2.98 0.75
C VAL A 155 5.61 2.24 1.48
N ASN A 156 4.38 2.24 0.93
CA ASN A 156 3.26 1.48 1.51
C ASN A 156 3.58 -0.02 1.60
N LEU A 157 4.13 -0.60 0.52
CA LEU A 157 4.51 -2.00 0.48
C LEU A 157 5.63 -2.33 1.47
N CYS A 158 6.70 -1.54 1.49
CA CYS A 158 7.81 -1.70 2.43
C CYS A 158 7.32 -1.64 3.88
N THR A 159 6.51 -0.63 4.20
CA THR A 159 6.01 -0.42 5.56
C THR A 159 5.10 -1.56 6.01
N TYR A 160 4.20 -2.01 5.14
CA TYR A 160 3.33 -3.15 5.41
C TYR A 160 4.12 -4.43 5.70
N VAL A 161 5.10 -4.74 4.84
CA VAL A 161 5.99 -5.90 5.01
C VAL A 161 6.79 -5.82 6.31
N GLU A 162 7.35 -4.66 6.63
CA GLU A 162 8.10 -4.49 7.87
C GLU A 162 7.21 -4.60 9.11
N ILE A 163 5.96 -4.13 9.08
CA ILE A 163 5.01 -4.32 10.18
C ILE A 163 4.68 -5.81 10.38
N GLU A 164 4.33 -6.51 9.30
CA GLU A 164 3.95 -7.93 9.37
C GLU A 164 5.11 -8.84 9.79
N THR A 165 6.34 -8.51 9.37
CA THR A 165 7.54 -9.31 9.69
C THR A 165 8.15 -8.99 11.05
N ASN A 166 7.97 -7.76 11.56
CA ASN A 166 8.44 -7.35 12.89
C ASN A 166 7.28 -7.25 13.92
N CYS A 167 6.12 -7.83 13.62
CA CYS A 167 4.98 -7.84 14.53
C CYS A 167 5.36 -8.47 15.88
N PRO A 168 5.14 -7.80 17.02
CA PRO A 168 5.50 -8.29 18.35
C PRO A 168 4.90 -9.67 18.64
N SER A 169 5.69 -10.57 19.23
CA SER A 169 5.31 -11.97 19.46
C SER A 169 4.08 -12.14 20.33
N GLU A 170 3.80 -11.16 21.19
CA GLU A 170 2.70 -11.17 22.16
C GLU A 170 1.33 -11.02 21.48
N ILE A 171 1.29 -10.32 20.34
CA ILE A 171 0.06 -10.06 19.58
C ILE A 171 0.02 -10.80 18.25
N ARG A 172 1.16 -11.24 17.73
CA ARG A 172 1.26 -11.90 16.42
C ARG A 172 0.45 -13.19 16.38
N ILE A 173 -0.33 -13.38 15.31
CA ILE A 173 -1.06 -14.61 15.06
C ILE A 173 -0.07 -15.73 14.67
N SER A 174 -0.05 -16.79 15.48
CA SER A 174 0.77 -17.98 15.25
C SER A 174 -0.05 -19.07 14.56
N SER A 175 -0.05 -19.06 13.23
CA SER A 175 -0.62 -20.13 12.40
C SER A 175 0.35 -20.46 11.25
N GLU A 176 0.27 -21.69 10.74
CA GLU A 176 1.08 -22.14 9.58
C GLU A 176 0.90 -21.20 8.38
N LYS A 177 -0.33 -20.77 8.11
CA LYS A 177 -0.66 -19.79 7.07
C LYS A 177 0.08 -18.47 7.28
N CYS A 178 0.17 -18.01 8.53
CA CYS A 178 0.86 -16.78 8.87
C CYS A 178 2.39 -16.88 8.82
N GLU A 179 2.94 -18.04 9.16
CA GLU A 179 4.36 -18.31 9.01
C GLU A 179 4.77 -18.36 7.53
N ALA A 180 3.98 -19.05 6.70
CA ALA A 180 4.20 -19.08 5.25
C ALA A 180 4.11 -17.68 4.61
N SER A 181 3.12 -16.86 5.04
CA SER A 181 2.95 -15.47 4.61
C SER A 181 4.19 -14.63 4.98
N ARG A 182 4.64 -14.67 6.24
CA ARG A 182 5.83 -13.95 6.71
C ARG A 182 7.10 -14.37 5.96
N ASN A 183 7.30 -15.66 5.73
CA ASN A 183 8.45 -16.15 4.97
C ASN A 183 8.43 -15.65 3.52
N SER A 184 7.25 -15.58 2.90
CA SER A 184 7.08 -15.04 1.56
C SER A 184 7.38 -13.54 1.51
N MET A 185 6.94 -12.76 2.51
CA MET A 185 7.26 -11.34 2.63
C MET A 185 8.74 -11.08 2.86
N ILE A 186 9.42 -11.89 3.69
CA ILE A 186 10.87 -11.79 3.91
C ILE A 186 11.63 -12.04 2.60
N LYS A 187 11.23 -13.08 1.85
CA LYS A 187 11.82 -13.37 0.53
C LYS A 187 11.60 -12.21 -0.43
N MET A 188 10.39 -11.68 -0.49
CA MET A 188 10.05 -10.53 -1.34
C MET A 188 10.89 -9.30 -0.97
N LYS A 189 11.00 -8.98 0.32
CA LYS A 189 11.82 -7.88 0.84
C LYS A 189 13.25 -7.95 0.32
N ASN A 190 13.88 -9.10 0.48
CA ASN A 190 15.27 -9.31 0.06
C ASN A 190 15.47 -9.24 -1.47
N THR A 191 14.40 -9.36 -2.26
CA THR A 191 14.46 -9.24 -3.73
C THR A 191 14.11 -7.85 -4.25
N MET A 192 13.19 -7.14 -3.59
CA MET A 192 12.68 -5.84 -4.04
C MET A 192 13.42 -4.66 -3.41
N PHE A 193 13.93 -4.83 -2.20
CA PHE A 193 14.63 -3.81 -1.42
C PHE A 193 15.98 -4.36 -0.93
N PRO A 194 16.90 -4.72 -1.86
CA PRO A 194 18.22 -5.23 -1.50
C PRO A 194 19.12 -4.18 -0.83
#